data_AF-A0A7R9VW27-F1
#
_entry.id   AF-A0A7R9VW27-F1
#
_cell.length_a   1.000
_cell.length_b   1.000
_cell.length_c   1.000
_cell.angle_alpha   90.00
_cell.angle_beta   90.00
_cell.angle_gamma   90.00
#
_symmetry.space_group_name_H-M   'P 1'
#
loop_
_entity.id
_entity.type
_entity.pdbx_description
1 polymer ?
#
loop_
_entity_poly.entity_id
_entity_poly.type
_entity_poly.pdbx_seq_one_letter_code
_entity_poly.pdbx_strand_id
1 'polypeptide(L)'
;DTWLNDEEKYTVLHLAAAAEADCALQVCQILVEKFGADFDNIKDSSGRSARTIALANSNSAMIAWASSVGTLLGRYRVDKGPPIHKSATCKVVSAIDITEEVVERRCVALKIVEERIHFEQELKTRLVNFPGSGKDICPSFIRFAEAHTVKIYRYHDEKDEHGKHTMCLVMPMADRSLDDIIRAEDVAGRELLVIRHFALNIAKALMHLHSDQNIVHGDLKPRNAVRMGSGLKLIDFDSSVQVGKTIGMGKLSTAYCPPEFAKFCFHRKENLQELETKCDVLKADLEFITTPVVRKHAQKELEATEEKIEYLQSGEVEPPK
;
A
#
# COMPACT_ATOMS: atom_id res chain seq x y z
N ASP A 1 31.81 -25.19 -3.56
CA ASP A 1 31.91 -26.67 -3.45
C ASP A 1 31.22 -27.15 -2.18
N THR A 2 30.02 -27.70 -2.34
CA THR A 2 29.16 -28.15 -1.23
C THR A 2 29.66 -29.48 -0.67
N TRP A 3 29.95 -29.51 0.63
CA TRP A 3 30.52 -30.68 1.35
C TRP A 3 29.52 -31.82 1.61
N LEU A 4 28.22 -31.61 1.36
CA LEU A 4 27.15 -32.58 1.62
C LEU A 4 26.23 -32.63 0.41
N ASN A 5 25.79 -33.84 0.03
CA ASN A 5 24.66 -33.98 -0.89
C ASN A 5 23.34 -33.64 -0.17
N ASP A 6 22.24 -33.49 -0.93
CA ASP A 6 20.96 -33.05 -0.34
C ASP A 6 20.44 -34.02 0.72
N GLU A 7 20.60 -35.34 0.53
CA GLU A 7 20.15 -36.36 1.48
C GLU A 7 20.93 -36.31 2.79
N GLU A 8 22.26 -36.18 2.71
CA GLU A 8 23.14 -36.02 3.87
C GLU A 8 22.82 -34.71 4.61
N LYS A 9 22.61 -33.62 3.88
CA LYS A 9 22.23 -32.31 4.44
C LYS A 9 20.94 -32.41 5.25
N TYR A 10 19.91 -33.06 4.73
CA TYR A 10 18.65 -33.25 5.46
C TYR A 10 18.78 -34.20 6.64
N THR A 11 19.56 -35.27 6.50
CA THR A 11 19.81 -36.21 7.60
C THR A 11 20.50 -35.51 8.77
N VAL A 12 21.57 -34.75 8.50
CA VAL A 12 22.28 -33.96 9.52
C VAL A 12 21.36 -32.93 10.15
N LEU A 13 20.49 -32.27 9.37
CA LEU A 13 19.54 -31.29 9.90
C LEU A 13 18.55 -31.92 10.89
N HIS A 14 17.99 -33.09 10.59
CA HIS A 14 17.07 -33.78 11.52
C HIS A 14 17.79 -34.24 12.80
N LEU A 15 19.02 -34.74 12.69
CA LEU A 15 19.82 -35.14 13.84
C LEU A 15 20.18 -33.94 14.72
N ALA A 16 20.61 -32.83 14.11
CA ALA A 16 20.94 -31.60 14.83
C ALA A 16 19.69 -31.00 15.50
N ALA A 17 18.53 -31.01 14.84
CA ALA A 17 17.27 -30.54 15.43
C ALA A 17 16.86 -31.35 16.67
N ALA A 18 17.18 -32.65 16.72
CA ALA A 18 16.91 -33.53 17.85
C ALA A 18 17.96 -33.45 18.97
N ALA A 19 19.15 -32.93 18.68
CA ALA A 19 20.27 -32.95 19.61
C ALA A 19 20.11 -31.88 20.71
N GLU A 20 20.58 -32.23 21.91
CA GLU A 20 20.60 -31.32 23.08
C GLU A 20 21.95 -30.61 23.25
N ALA A 21 22.93 -30.91 22.40
CA ALA A 21 24.25 -30.30 22.46
C ALA A 21 24.20 -28.79 22.17
N ASP A 22 25.03 -28.00 22.85
CA ASP A 22 25.06 -26.53 22.71
C ASP A 22 25.32 -26.08 21.26
N CYS A 23 26.10 -26.85 20.50
CA CYS A 23 26.42 -26.55 19.10
C CYS A 23 25.29 -26.94 18.12
N ALA A 24 24.28 -27.70 18.54
CA ALA A 24 23.25 -28.22 17.66
C ALA A 24 22.44 -27.11 16.98
N LEU A 25 22.14 -26.03 17.71
CA LEU A 25 21.47 -24.85 17.17
C LEU A 25 22.30 -24.19 16.06
N GLN A 26 23.60 -24.03 16.28
CA GLN A 26 24.51 -23.41 15.31
C GLN A 26 24.58 -24.24 14.01
N VAL A 27 24.58 -25.57 14.13
CA VAL A 27 24.52 -26.47 12.97
C VAL A 27 23.21 -26.26 12.21
N CYS A 28 22.06 -26.22 12.90
CA CYS A 28 20.78 -25.99 12.27
C CYS A 28 20.71 -24.64 11.55
N GLN A 29 21.17 -23.56 12.20
CA GLN A 29 21.26 -22.21 11.63
C GLN A 29 22.08 -22.21 10.34
N ILE A 30 23.27 -22.80 10.36
CA ILE A 30 24.15 -22.87 9.19
C ILE A 30 23.45 -23.62 8.04
N LEU A 31 22.85 -24.79 8.32
CA LEU A 31 22.21 -25.59 7.28
C LEU A 31 21.00 -24.89 6.66
N VAL A 32 20.15 -24.26 7.47
CA VAL A 32 18.92 -23.61 6.99
C VAL A 32 19.22 -22.27 6.33
N GLU A 33 19.99 -21.40 7.00
CA GLU A 33 20.16 -20.00 6.58
C GLU A 33 21.27 -19.83 5.54
N LYS A 34 22.37 -20.59 5.65
CA LYS A 34 23.48 -20.50 4.69
C LYS A 34 23.38 -21.48 3.54
N PHE A 35 22.92 -22.71 3.82
CA PHE A 35 22.83 -23.77 2.81
C PHE A 35 21.42 -24.00 2.26
N GLY A 36 20.43 -23.22 2.69
CA GLY A 36 19.07 -23.29 2.17
C GLY A 36 18.41 -24.64 2.39
N ALA A 37 18.77 -25.36 3.45
CA ALA A 37 18.14 -26.63 3.77
C ALA A 37 16.65 -26.42 4.11
N ASP A 38 15.79 -27.18 3.46
CA ASP A 38 14.36 -27.20 3.72
C ASP A 38 14.07 -27.74 5.13
N PHE A 39 13.69 -26.82 6.01
CA PHE A 39 13.39 -27.08 7.41
C PHE A 39 11.95 -27.55 7.65
N ASP A 40 11.07 -27.36 6.67
CA ASP A 40 9.62 -27.44 6.84
C ASP A 40 9.01 -28.68 6.18
N ASN A 41 9.49 -29.07 4.99
CA ASN A 41 8.78 -30.01 4.11
C ASN A 41 9.41 -31.41 4.06
N ILE A 42 10.72 -31.54 4.28
CA ILE A 42 11.40 -32.85 4.28
C ILE A 42 11.09 -33.57 5.59
N LYS A 43 10.72 -34.85 5.51
CA LYS A 43 10.28 -35.67 6.64
C LYS A 43 11.23 -36.80 6.93
N ASP A 44 11.43 -37.10 8.20
CA ASP A 44 12.10 -38.31 8.67
C ASP A 44 11.24 -39.57 8.43
N SER A 45 11.78 -40.75 8.77
CA SER A 45 11.05 -42.02 8.71
C SER A 45 9.81 -42.08 9.60
N SER A 46 9.68 -41.16 10.57
CA SER A 46 8.52 -41.01 11.45
C SER A 46 7.52 -39.95 10.94
N GLY A 47 7.76 -39.37 9.75
CA GLY A 47 6.89 -38.38 9.13
C GLY A 47 7.02 -36.96 9.70
N ARG A 48 8.03 -36.68 10.52
CA ARG A 48 8.26 -35.38 11.16
C ARG A 48 9.28 -34.57 10.38
N SER A 49 9.04 -33.27 10.25
CA SER A 49 10.04 -32.35 9.70
C SER A 49 11.07 -31.93 10.74
N ALA A 50 12.23 -31.45 10.28
CA ALA A 50 13.25 -30.88 11.16
C ALA A 50 12.70 -29.76 12.06
N ARG A 51 11.81 -28.89 11.56
CA ARG A 51 11.13 -27.90 12.41
C ARG A 51 10.30 -28.55 13.51
N THR A 52 9.53 -29.59 13.18
CA THR A 52 8.69 -30.30 14.17
C THR A 52 9.54 -30.88 15.28
N ILE A 53 10.71 -31.43 14.93
CA ILE A 53 11.67 -31.97 15.89
C ILE A 53 12.27 -30.85 16.75
N ALA A 54 12.74 -29.76 16.13
CA ALA A 54 13.35 -28.63 16.84
C ALA A 54 12.37 -27.91 17.79
N LEU A 55 11.08 -27.82 17.42
CA LEU A 55 10.03 -27.27 18.28
C LEU A 55 9.70 -28.15 19.50
N ALA A 56 10.01 -29.45 19.43
CA ALA A 56 9.84 -30.39 20.53
C ALA A 56 11.13 -30.57 21.36
N ASN A 57 12.18 -29.81 21.07
CA ASN A 57 13.47 -29.88 21.76
C ASN A 57 13.34 -29.32 23.20
N SER A 58 14.21 -29.75 24.11
CA SER A 58 14.28 -29.25 25.49
C SER A 58 15.03 -27.91 25.60
N ASN A 59 15.89 -27.59 24.63
CA ASN A 59 16.66 -26.35 24.56
C ASN A 59 15.77 -25.16 24.11
N SER A 60 15.55 -24.21 25.02
CA SER A 60 14.71 -23.03 24.77
C SER A 60 15.20 -22.15 23.62
N ALA A 61 16.52 -22.06 23.38
CA ALA A 61 17.07 -21.31 22.26
C ALA A 61 16.78 -21.99 20.91
N MET A 62 16.84 -23.33 20.88
CA MET A 62 16.43 -24.12 19.70
C MET A 62 14.95 -23.90 19.39
N ILE A 63 14.09 -23.99 20.40
CA ILE A 63 12.63 -23.77 20.24
C ILE A 63 12.36 -22.35 19.73
N ALA A 64 13.01 -21.34 20.32
CA ALA A 64 12.81 -19.93 19.95
C ALA A 64 13.25 -19.66 18.50
N TRP A 65 14.41 -20.17 18.09
CA TRP A 65 14.88 -20.07 16.71
C TRP A 65 13.97 -20.85 15.75
N ALA A 66 13.62 -22.10 16.07
CA ALA A 66 12.75 -22.94 15.25
C ALA A 66 11.33 -22.36 15.12
N SER A 67 10.90 -21.54 16.07
CA SER A 67 9.61 -20.84 16.00
C SER A 67 9.63 -19.67 15.02
N SER A 68 10.76 -18.97 14.88
CA SER A 68 10.87 -17.71 14.11
C SER A 68 11.61 -17.83 12.78
N VAL A 69 12.41 -18.87 12.57
CA VAL A 69 13.20 -19.03 11.35
C VAL A 69 12.32 -19.10 10.10
N GLY A 70 12.69 -18.35 9.07
CA GLY A 70 11.93 -18.22 7.82
C GLY A 70 10.70 -17.30 7.90
N THR A 71 10.61 -16.48 8.94
CA THR A 71 9.51 -15.52 9.12
C THR A 71 10.00 -14.09 8.91
N LEU A 72 9.11 -13.22 8.43
CA LEU A 72 9.34 -11.78 8.40
C LEU A 72 9.11 -11.20 9.80
N LEU A 73 10.04 -10.37 10.28
CA LEU A 73 9.97 -9.69 11.59
C LEU A 73 9.84 -10.68 12.76
N GLY A 74 10.36 -11.91 12.61
CA GLY A 74 10.28 -12.97 13.63
C GLY A 74 8.86 -13.47 13.91
N ARG A 75 7.85 -13.07 13.12
CA ARG A 75 6.42 -13.24 13.44
C ARG A 75 5.56 -13.71 12.28
N TYR A 76 5.83 -13.27 11.06
CA TYR A 76 4.93 -13.52 9.94
C TYR A 76 5.53 -14.53 8.97
N ARG A 77 4.87 -15.68 8.83
CA ARG A 77 5.20 -16.62 7.76
C ARG A 77 4.53 -16.15 6.48
N VAL A 78 5.32 -15.56 5.58
CA VAL A 78 4.83 -15.04 4.29
C VAL A 78 4.52 -16.21 3.35
N ASP A 79 3.37 -16.14 2.69
CA ASP A 79 2.96 -17.17 1.72
C ASP A 79 3.92 -17.21 0.53
N LYS A 80 4.15 -18.43 0.01
CA LYS A 80 4.95 -18.63 -1.20
C LYS A 80 4.17 -18.13 -2.41
N GLY A 81 4.77 -17.28 -3.23
CA GLY A 81 4.17 -16.81 -4.48
C GLY A 81 4.42 -15.33 -4.75
N PRO A 82 3.83 -14.79 -5.83
CA PRO A 82 3.88 -13.36 -6.08
C PRO A 82 3.12 -12.59 -4.99
N PRO A 83 3.50 -11.33 -4.72
CA PRO A 83 2.68 -10.46 -3.88
C PRO A 83 1.25 -10.32 -4.42
N ILE A 84 0.29 -10.18 -3.50
CA ILE A 84 -1.11 -9.86 -3.80
C ILE A 84 -1.17 -8.56 -4.61
N HIS A 85 -0.35 -7.58 -4.22
CA HIS A 85 -0.28 -6.29 -4.89
C HIS A 85 1.16 -5.77 -4.89
N LYS A 86 1.54 -5.12 -5.99
CA LYS A 86 2.83 -4.41 -6.10
C LYS A 86 2.59 -3.08 -6.80
N SER A 87 3.09 -2.01 -6.20
CA SER A 87 3.14 -0.67 -6.78
C SER A 87 4.56 -0.10 -6.66
N ALA A 88 4.74 1.14 -7.13
CA ALA A 88 6.00 1.86 -6.92
C ALA A 88 6.29 2.13 -5.44
N THR A 89 5.28 2.16 -4.58
CA THR A 89 5.42 2.63 -3.19
C THR A 89 5.23 1.54 -2.15
N CYS A 90 4.71 0.38 -2.53
CA CYS A 90 4.53 -0.73 -1.61
C CYS A 90 4.41 -2.09 -2.31
N LYS A 91 4.61 -3.14 -1.50
CA LYS A 91 4.31 -4.53 -1.81
C LYS A 91 3.37 -5.07 -0.74
N VAL A 92 2.28 -5.72 -1.15
CA VAL A 92 1.35 -6.39 -0.26
C VAL A 92 1.49 -7.90 -0.42
N VAL A 93 1.74 -8.61 0.66
CA VAL A 93 1.85 -10.09 0.68
C VAL A 93 0.84 -10.68 1.66
N SER A 94 0.39 -11.90 1.37
CA SER A 94 -0.34 -12.70 2.36
C SER A 94 0.65 -13.35 3.31
N ALA A 95 0.27 -13.46 4.57
CA ALA A 95 1.07 -14.15 5.57
C ALA A 95 0.17 -14.72 6.67
N ILE A 96 0.74 -15.63 7.46
CA ILE A 96 0.16 -16.13 8.70
C ILE A 96 0.94 -15.52 9.86
N ASP A 97 0.22 -14.86 10.78
CA ASP A 97 0.78 -14.50 12.08
C ASP A 97 0.93 -15.76 12.94
N ILE A 98 2.17 -16.13 13.27
CA ILE A 98 2.47 -17.38 13.98
C ILE A 98 2.38 -17.25 15.50
N THR A 99 2.20 -16.02 16.02
CA THR A 99 2.18 -15.73 17.45
C THR A 99 0.77 -15.75 18.05
N GLU A 100 -0.27 -15.71 17.21
CA GLU A 100 -1.66 -15.84 17.66
C GLU A 100 -2.02 -17.33 17.84
N GLU A 101 -2.76 -17.67 18.90
CA GLU A 101 -3.12 -19.05 19.24
C GLU A 101 -3.83 -19.75 18.07
N VAL A 102 -3.60 -21.07 17.96
CA VAL A 102 -3.93 -21.93 16.80
C VAL A 102 -5.39 -21.85 16.34
N VAL A 103 -6.32 -21.42 17.20
CA VAL A 103 -7.76 -21.32 16.90
C VAL A 103 -8.11 -20.12 16.00
N GLU A 104 -7.27 -19.08 15.97
CA GLU A 104 -7.36 -17.96 15.03
C GLU A 104 -5.97 -17.64 14.46
N ARG A 105 -5.37 -18.56 13.70
CA ARG A 105 -4.25 -18.16 12.82
C ARG A 105 -4.78 -17.11 11.84
N ARG A 106 -4.58 -15.83 12.15
CA ARG A 106 -5.05 -14.74 11.31
C ARG A 106 -4.21 -14.72 10.05
N CYS A 107 -4.81 -15.14 8.95
CA CYS A 107 -4.34 -14.75 7.63
C CYS A 107 -4.35 -13.21 7.60
N VAL A 108 -3.17 -12.63 7.44
CA VAL A 108 -2.95 -11.18 7.43
C VAL A 108 -2.39 -10.73 6.09
N ALA A 109 -2.75 -9.51 5.72
CA ALA A 109 -2.11 -8.78 4.65
C ALA A 109 -1.00 -7.92 5.24
N LEU A 110 0.22 -8.09 4.74
CA LEU A 110 1.37 -7.25 5.09
C LEU A 110 1.63 -6.24 3.98
N LYS A 111 1.27 -4.97 4.19
CA LYS A 111 1.62 -3.85 3.28
C LYS A 111 3.00 -3.35 3.68
N ILE A 112 4.03 -3.82 2.98
CA ILE A 112 5.42 -3.38 3.12
C ILE A 112 5.59 -2.11 2.28
N VAL A 113 6.00 -1.01 2.91
CA VAL A 113 6.09 0.32 2.30
C VAL A 113 7.55 0.67 2.05
N GLU A 114 7.84 1.15 0.83
CA GLU A 114 9.22 1.43 0.39
C GLU A 114 9.73 2.76 0.98
N GLU A 115 8.90 3.81 0.96
CA GLU A 115 9.31 5.15 1.39
C GLU A 115 8.64 5.58 2.71
N ARG A 116 9.45 6.19 3.58
CA ARG A 116 9.00 6.61 4.91
C ARG A 116 7.86 7.62 4.88
N ILE A 117 7.86 8.53 3.90
CA ILE A 117 6.81 9.55 3.78
C ILE A 117 5.42 8.90 3.60
N HIS A 118 5.32 7.85 2.79
CA HIS A 118 4.06 7.14 2.57
C HIS A 118 3.65 6.31 3.78
N PHE A 119 4.62 5.69 4.45
CA PHE A 119 4.37 4.92 5.67
C PHE A 119 3.82 5.82 6.78
N GLU A 120 4.49 6.95 7.03
CA GLU A 120 4.05 7.91 8.04
C GLU A 120 2.70 8.54 7.69
N GLN A 121 2.45 8.86 6.42
CA GLN A 121 1.18 9.46 5.99
C GLN A 121 0.01 8.48 6.20
N GLU A 122 0.18 7.22 5.81
CA GLU A 122 -0.82 6.17 6.03
C GLU A 122 -1.14 6.02 7.53
N LEU A 123 -0.12 5.99 8.40
CA LEU A 123 -0.31 5.86 9.84
C LEU A 123 -0.95 7.11 10.46
N LYS A 124 -0.47 8.32 10.14
CA LYS A 124 -1.00 9.60 10.66
C LYS A 124 -2.46 9.82 10.25
N THR A 125 -2.82 9.42 9.04
CA THR A 125 -4.20 9.49 8.58
C THR A 125 -5.09 8.51 9.37
N ARG A 126 -4.62 7.28 9.61
CA ARG A 126 -5.45 6.22 10.20
C ARG A 126 -5.49 6.20 11.72
N LEU A 127 -4.48 6.74 12.38
CA LEU A 127 -4.33 6.65 13.84
C LEU A 127 -4.43 8.02 14.50
N VAL A 128 -5.01 8.04 15.69
CA VAL A 128 -4.98 9.20 16.60
C VAL A 128 -3.90 9.07 17.68
N ASN A 129 -3.39 7.85 17.90
CA ASN A 129 -2.29 7.57 18.82
C ASN A 129 -1.47 6.36 18.34
N PHE A 130 -0.19 6.27 18.75
CA PHE A 130 0.79 5.33 18.22
C PHE A 130 1.33 4.43 19.35
N PRO A 131 0.94 3.14 19.44
CA PRO A 131 1.34 2.25 20.53
C PRO A 131 2.82 1.79 20.49
N GLY A 132 3.56 2.13 19.44
CA GLY A 132 4.92 1.66 19.19
C GLY A 132 4.95 0.47 18.23
N SER A 133 6.11 0.27 17.59
CA SER A 133 6.31 -0.78 16.59
C SER A 133 6.00 -2.18 17.15
N GLY A 134 5.33 -3.00 16.35
CA GLY A 134 5.02 -4.40 16.64
C GLY A 134 3.92 -4.64 17.67
N LYS A 135 3.39 -3.59 18.31
CA LYS A 135 2.30 -3.71 19.31
C LYS A 135 0.93 -3.63 18.65
N ASP A 136 -0.03 -4.36 19.22
CA ASP A 136 -1.42 -4.28 18.79
C ASP A 136 -2.00 -2.88 19.04
N ILE A 137 -2.74 -2.41 18.06
CA ILE A 137 -3.40 -1.10 18.08
C ILE A 137 -4.74 -1.23 18.78
N CYS A 138 -4.92 -0.47 19.86
CA CYS A 138 -6.20 -0.37 20.55
C CYS A 138 -7.26 0.21 19.60
N PRO A 139 -8.50 -0.33 19.57
CA PRO A 139 -9.57 0.22 18.72
C PRO A 139 -9.80 1.72 18.91
N SER A 140 -9.61 2.26 20.12
CA SER A 140 -9.74 3.70 20.39
C SER A 140 -8.66 4.57 19.74
N PHE A 141 -7.57 3.96 19.26
CA PHE A 141 -6.50 4.66 18.54
C PHE A 141 -6.75 4.72 17.03
N ILE A 142 -7.72 3.97 16.53
CA ILE A 142 -8.09 3.96 15.11
C ILE A 142 -9.05 5.12 14.86
N ARG A 143 -8.70 6.00 13.93
CA ARG A 143 -9.49 7.17 13.54
C ARG A 143 -10.82 6.79 12.89
N PHE A 144 -10.77 5.76 12.04
CA PHE A 144 -11.88 5.41 11.16
C PHE A 144 -12.75 4.30 11.72
N ALA A 145 -14.05 4.40 11.50
CA ALA A 145 -14.99 3.34 11.86
C ALA A 145 -14.70 2.05 11.07
N GLU A 146 -14.66 0.92 11.77
CA GLU A 146 -14.39 -0.41 11.19
C GLU A 146 -15.44 -0.82 10.14
N ALA A 147 -16.64 -0.23 10.18
CA ALA A 147 -17.68 -0.46 9.17
C ALA A 147 -17.31 0.08 7.77
N HIS A 148 -16.35 1.01 7.69
CA HIS A 148 -16.05 1.76 6.46
C HIS A 148 -14.64 1.55 5.93
N THR A 149 -13.70 1.21 6.82
CA THR A 149 -12.28 1.07 6.46
C THR A 149 -11.73 -0.22 7.03
N VAL A 150 -10.70 -0.76 6.37
CA VAL A 150 -9.98 -1.92 6.89
C VAL A 150 -9.10 -1.47 8.06
N LYS A 151 -9.31 -2.05 9.24
CA LYS A 151 -8.50 -1.78 10.43
C LYS A 151 -7.05 -2.21 10.24
N ILE A 152 -6.15 -1.56 10.96
CA ILE A 152 -4.77 -1.99 11.11
C ILE A 152 -4.67 -2.70 12.46
N TYR A 153 -4.12 -3.92 12.47
CA TYR A 153 -3.80 -4.63 13.71
C TYR A 153 -2.56 -4.03 14.38
N ARG A 154 -1.51 -3.82 13.58
CA ARG A 154 -0.22 -3.26 14.02
C ARG A 154 0.57 -2.69 12.87
N TYR A 155 1.61 -1.95 13.21
CA TYR A 155 2.63 -1.50 12.25
C TYR A 155 4.01 -1.89 12.75
N HIS A 156 4.94 -2.06 11.82
CA HIS A 156 6.35 -2.30 12.08
C HIS A 156 7.20 -1.22 11.42
N ASP A 157 8.17 -0.72 12.16
CA ASP A 157 9.18 0.26 11.75
C ASP A 157 10.52 -0.20 12.36
N GLU A 158 11.04 -1.31 11.84
CA GLU A 158 12.09 -2.11 12.49
C GLU A 158 13.24 -2.42 11.54
N LYS A 159 14.45 -2.44 12.06
CA LYS A 159 15.64 -2.93 11.35
C LYS A 159 15.92 -4.36 11.80
N ASP A 160 16.17 -5.24 10.84
CA ASP A 160 16.65 -6.58 11.15
C ASP A 160 18.15 -6.57 11.54
N GLU A 161 18.65 -7.72 11.95
CA GLU A 161 20.06 -7.93 12.35
C GLU A 161 21.07 -7.63 11.23
N HIS A 162 20.62 -7.65 9.97
CA HIS A 162 21.41 -7.30 8.79
C HIS A 162 21.31 -5.81 8.43
N GLY A 163 20.63 -5.01 9.26
CA GLY A 163 20.44 -3.58 9.08
C GLY A 163 19.37 -3.21 8.04
N LYS A 164 18.65 -4.19 7.47
CA LYS A 164 17.58 -3.93 6.52
C LYS A 164 16.36 -3.40 7.27
N HIS A 165 15.94 -2.20 6.88
CA HIS A 165 14.79 -1.52 7.47
C HIS A 165 13.50 -2.00 6.80
N THR A 166 12.55 -2.44 7.60
CA THR A 166 11.21 -2.85 7.16
C THR A 166 10.16 -1.93 7.78
N MET A 167 9.42 -1.23 6.92
CA MET A 167 8.22 -0.48 7.28
C MET A 167 7.00 -1.24 6.78
N CYS A 168 6.11 -1.66 7.67
CA CYS A 168 5.01 -2.56 7.31
C CYS A 168 3.74 -2.25 8.09
N LEU A 169 2.59 -2.33 7.43
CA LEU A 169 1.27 -2.31 8.07
C LEU A 169 0.65 -3.70 8.00
N VAL A 170 0.05 -4.13 9.11
CA VAL A 170 -0.55 -5.46 9.25
C VAL A 170 -2.06 -5.31 9.35
N MET A 171 -2.77 -5.92 8.42
CA MET A 171 -4.21 -5.77 8.26
C MET A 171 -4.85 -7.16 8.13
N PRO A 172 -6.15 -7.32 8.41
CA PRO A 172 -6.85 -8.55 8.06
C PRO A 172 -6.79 -8.79 6.55
N MET A 173 -6.71 -10.05 6.15
CA MET A 173 -6.92 -10.41 4.75
C MET A 173 -8.34 -10.06 4.31
N ALA A 174 -8.45 -9.44 3.13
CA ALA A 174 -9.72 -9.21 2.45
C ALA A 174 -9.89 -10.23 1.31
N ASP A 175 -11.11 -10.38 0.80
CA ASP A 175 -11.42 -11.38 -0.22
C ASP A 175 -10.87 -10.97 -1.59
N ARG A 176 -11.36 -9.84 -2.13
CA ARG A 176 -11.00 -9.31 -3.45
C ARG A 176 -11.12 -7.78 -3.47
N SER A 177 -10.35 -7.12 -4.32
CA SER A 177 -10.59 -5.71 -4.63
C SER A 177 -11.84 -5.56 -5.51
N LEU A 178 -12.46 -4.38 -5.52
CA LEU A 178 -13.58 -4.08 -6.42
C LEU A 178 -13.14 -4.16 -7.89
N ASP A 179 -11.87 -3.84 -8.20
CA ASP A 179 -11.29 -4.03 -9.54
C ASP A 179 -11.34 -5.51 -9.97
N ASP A 180 -10.95 -6.43 -9.06
CA ASP A 180 -10.98 -7.87 -9.33
C ASP A 180 -12.41 -8.40 -9.43
N ILE A 181 -13.32 -7.89 -8.60
CA ILE A 181 -14.76 -8.24 -8.66
C ILE A 181 -15.34 -7.85 -10.01
N ILE A 182 -15.11 -6.61 -10.46
CA ILE A 182 -15.61 -6.12 -11.75
C ILE A 182 -15.10 -6.99 -12.90
N ARG A 183 -13.83 -7.40 -12.87
CA ARG A 183 -13.23 -8.23 -13.93
C ARG A 183 -13.64 -9.69 -13.89
N ALA A 184 -13.80 -10.28 -12.70
CA ALA A 184 -13.93 -11.72 -12.54
C ALA A 184 -15.36 -12.20 -12.29
N GLU A 185 -16.23 -11.37 -11.70
CA GLU A 185 -17.57 -11.77 -11.29
C GLU A 185 -18.66 -11.29 -12.26
N ASP A 186 -18.29 -10.53 -13.31
CA ASP A 186 -19.21 -10.06 -14.37
C ASP A 186 -20.48 -9.36 -13.82
N VAL A 187 -20.34 -8.71 -12.66
CA VAL A 187 -21.43 -8.04 -11.95
C VAL A 187 -21.88 -6.76 -12.65
N ALA A 188 -20.99 -6.13 -13.42
CA ALA A 188 -21.22 -4.84 -14.05
C ALA A 188 -22.34 -4.92 -15.09
N GLY A 189 -23.39 -4.12 -14.89
CA GLY A 189 -24.56 -4.08 -15.79
C GLY A 189 -25.51 -5.28 -15.67
N ARG A 190 -25.27 -6.22 -14.75
CA ARG A 190 -26.10 -7.42 -14.56
C ARG A 190 -26.75 -7.48 -13.18
N GLU A 191 -25.96 -7.27 -12.13
CA GLU A 191 -26.42 -7.43 -10.76
C GLU A 191 -26.68 -6.09 -10.08
N LEU A 192 -27.76 -5.41 -10.47
CA LEU A 192 -28.08 -4.06 -10.00
C LEU A 192 -28.14 -3.94 -8.47
N LEU A 193 -28.66 -4.96 -7.78
CA LEU A 193 -28.73 -4.96 -6.32
C LEU A 193 -27.34 -5.01 -5.67
N VAL A 194 -26.42 -5.79 -6.22
CA VAL A 194 -25.02 -5.86 -5.76
C VAL A 194 -24.29 -4.55 -6.04
N ILE A 195 -24.45 -3.99 -7.25
CA ILE A 195 -23.88 -2.68 -7.61
C ILE A 195 -24.38 -1.60 -6.65
N ARG A 196 -25.69 -1.55 -6.40
CA ARG A 196 -26.30 -0.59 -5.45
C ARG A 196 -25.73 -0.77 -4.05
N HIS A 197 -25.56 -2.01 -3.59
CA HIS A 197 -25.01 -2.31 -2.28
C HIS A 197 -23.55 -1.83 -2.14
N PHE A 198 -22.71 -2.12 -3.14
CA PHE A 198 -21.32 -1.64 -3.19
C PHE A 198 -21.22 -0.12 -3.27
N ALA A 199 -22.03 0.51 -4.12
CA ALA A 199 -22.10 1.97 -4.22
C ALA A 199 -22.50 2.59 -2.88
N LEU A 200 -23.47 2.01 -2.17
CA LEU A 200 -23.88 2.48 -0.84
C LEU A 200 -22.77 2.32 0.20
N ASN A 201 -21.99 1.23 0.15
CA ASN A 201 -20.86 1.02 1.07
C ASN A 201 -19.78 2.09 0.85
N ILE A 202 -19.40 2.35 -0.40
CA ILE A 202 -18.42 3.39 -0.76
C ILE A 202 -18.95 4.77 -0.35
N ALA A 203 -20.21 5.09 -0.67
CA ALA A 203 -20.81 6.38 -0.32
C ALA A 203 -20.82 6.62 1.21
N LYS A 204 -21.17 5.60 2.00
CA LYS A 204 -21.11 5.68 3.47
C LYS A 204 -19.68 5.85 3.99
N ALA A 205 -18.71 5.15 3.39
CA ALA A 205 -17.32 5.31 3.77
C ALA A 205 -16.80 6.71 3.45
N LEU A 206 -17.13 7.28 2.28
CA LEU A 206 -16.77 8.65 1.92
C LEU A 206 -17.47 9.68 2.82
N MET A 207 -18.75 9.47 3.14
CA MET A 207 -19.47 10.32 4.09
C MET A 207 -18.77 10.32 5.45
N HIS A 208 -18.36 9.16 5.96
CA HIS A 208 -17.58 9.08 7.20
C HIS A 208 -16.25 9.85 7.12
N LEU A 209 -15.49 9.67 6.04
CA LEU A 209 -14.22 10.38 5.85
C LEU A 209 -14.41 11.91 5.79
N HIS A 210 -15.39 12.38 5.01
CA HIS A 210 -15.62 13.81 4.79
C HIS A 210 -16.33 14.47 5.98
N SER A 211 -17.43 13.91 6.46
CA SER A 211 -18.29 14.55 7.47
C SER A 211 -17.76 14.35 8.88
N ASP A 212 -17.31 13.14 9.23
CA ASP A 212 -16.93 12.84 10.62
C ASP A 212 -15.46 13.13 10.88
N GLN A 213 -14.60 12.95 9.86
CA GLN A 213 -13.15 13.05 10.01
C GLN A 213 -12.52 14.24 9.28
N ASN A 214 -13.28 14.91 8.42
CA ASN A 214 -12.82 16.05 7.62
C ASN A 214 -11.58 15.72 6.76
N ILE A 215 -11.53 14.51 6.19
CA ILE A 215 -10.42 13.96 5.40
C ILE A 215 -10.91 13.59 4.00
N VAL A 216 -10.16 14.00 2.97
CA VAL A 216 -10.33 13.52 1.59
C VAL A 216 -9.40 12.32 1.37
N HIS A 217 -9.91 11.22 0.79
CA HIS A 217 -9.11 10.02 0.54
C HIS A 217 -7.92 10.26 -0.41
N GLY A 218 -8.12 11.07 -1.46
CA GLY A 218 -7.08 11.49 -2.40
C GLY A 218 -6.72 10.52 -3.53
N ASP A 219 -7.14 9.25 -3.48
CA ASP A 219 -6.86 8.25 -4.52
C ASP A 219 -7.95 7.16 -4.56
N LEU A 220 -9.22 7.58 -4.64
CA LEU A 220 -10.35 6.65 -4.70
C LEU A 220 -10.41 5.99 -6.07
N LYS A 221 -10.32 4.66 -6.09
CA LYS A 221 -10.40 3.82 -7.29
C LYS A 221 -10.85 2.40 -6.94
N PRO A 222 -11.30 1.58 -7.90
CA PRO A 222 -11.75 0.21 -7.63
C PRO A 222 -10.72 -0.68 -6.91
N ARG A 223 -9.42 -0.45 -7.12
CA ARG A 223 -8.37 -1.18 -6.40
C ARG A 223 -8.29 -0.85 -4.90
N ASN A 224 -8.78 0.33 -4.50
CA ASN A 224 -8.71 0.83 -3.12
C ASN A 224 -10.00 0.59 -2.33
N ALA A 225 -10.92 -0.21 -2.88
CA ALA A 225 -12.07 -0.77 -2.19
C ALA A 225 -11.97 -2.29 -2.20
N VAL A 226 -12.04 -2.94 -1.04
CA VAL A 226 -11.91 -4.40 -0.90
C VAL A 226 -13.15 -4.99 -0.24
N ARG A 227 -13.54 -6.19 -0.67
CA ARG A 227 -14.63 -6.95 -0.06
C ARG A 227 -14.16 -7.60 1.23
N MET A 228 -14.90 -7.37 2.30
CA MET A 228 -14.77 -8.08 3.57
C MET A 228 -16.14 -8.53 4.04
N GLY A 229 -16.35 -9.84 4.06
CA GLY A 229 -17.67 -10.40 4.33
C GLY A 229 -18.68 -9.94 3.27
N SER A 230 -19.79 -9.35 3.69
CA SER A 230 -20.86 -8.94 2.78
C SER A 230 -20.69 -7.55 2.17
N GLY A 231 -19.64 -6.79 2.49
CA GLY A 231 -19.53 -5.38 2.11
C GLY A 231 -18.15 -4.95 1.64
N LEU A 232 -18.08 -3.75 1.07
CA LEU A 232 -16.82 -3.11 0.69
C LEU A 232 -16.31 -2.18 1.81
N LYS A 233 -15.00 -2.18 1.99
CA LYS A 233 -14.27 -1.27 2.87
C LYS A 233 -13.12 -0.61 2.12
N LEU A 234 -12.81 0.63 2.48
CA LEU A 234 -11.71 1.38 1.86
C LEU A 234 -10.35 1.00 2.47
N ILE A 235 -9.32 1.06 1.64
CA ILE A 235 -7.90 0.87 1.97
C ILE A 235 -7.06 2.00 1.35
N ASP A 236 -5.77 2.03 1.67
CA ASP A 236 -4.77 2.88 1.01
C ASP A 236 -4.95 4.39 1.22
N PHE A 237 -4.58 4.86 2.41
CA PHE A 237 -4.79 6.24 2.88
C PHE A 237 -3.52 7.11 2.82
N ASP A 238 -2.46 6.63 2.16
CA ASP A 238 -1.20 7.37 2.02
C ASP A 238 -1.27 8.61 1.12
N SER A 239 -2.37 8.76 0.37
CA SER A 239 -2.67 9.95 -0.45
C SER A 239 -3.75 10.84 0.17
N SER A 240 -4.22 10.49 1.37
CA SER A 240 -5.28 11.22 2.05
C SER A 240 -4.78 12.53 2.65
N VAL A 241 -5.65 13.54 2.61
CA VAL A 241 -5.36 14.89 3.09
C VAL A 241 -6.53 15.45 3.89
N GLN A 242 -6.23 16.34 4.84
CA GLN A 242 -7.28 17.10 5.52
C GLN A 242 -7.99 18.02 4.51
N VAL A 243 -9.31 18.12 4.59
CA VAL A 243 -10.08 19.08 3.79
C VAL A 243 -9.52 20.50 4.01
N GLY A 244 -9.33 21.23 2.92
CA GLY A 244 -8.73 22.57 2.91
C GLY A 244 -7.20 22.59 2.85
N LYS A 245 -6.52 21.44 2.80
CA LYS A 245 -5.08 21.34 2.53
C LYS A 245 -4.82 21.02 1.05
N THR A 246 -3.65 21.43 0.57
CA THR A 246 -3.20 21.16 -0.80
C THR A 246 -2.95 19.67 -1.02
N ILE A 247 -3.41 19.16 -2.16
CA ILE A 247 -3.19 17.77 -2.58
C ILE A 247 -1.80 17.67 -3.21
N GLY A 248 -1.01 16.67 -2.81
CA GLY A 248 0.29 16.40 -3.41
C GLY A 248 0.16 15.78 -4.82
N MET A 249 1.00 16.19 -5.77
CA MET A 249 0.93 15.73 -7.16
C MET A 249 1.51 14.32 -7.41
N GLY A 250 2.16 13.70 -6.42
CA GLY A 250 2.99 12.50 -6.63
C GLY A 250 2.24 11.16 -6.77
N LYS A 251 0.98 11.07 -6.36
CA LYS A 251 0.19 9.82 -6.32
C LYS A 251 -1.20 9.97 -6.92
N LEU A 252 -1.26 10.35 -8.19
CA LEU A 252 -2.52 10.46 -8.90
C LEU A 252 -2.78 9.23 -9.78
N SER A 253 -3.91 8.56 -9.55
CA SER A 253 -4.48 7.65 -10.55
C SER A 253 -5.23 8.46 -11.60
N THR A 254 -4.54 8.82 -12.69
CA THR A 254 -5.03 9.75 -13.72
C THR A 254 -6.40 9.39 -14.30
N ALA A 255 -6.72 8.09 -14.42
CA ALA A 255 -8.00 7.59 -14.91
C ALA A 255 -9.21 7.89 -13.98
N TYR A 256 -8.97 8.18 -12.71
CA TYR A 256 -9.99 8.48 -11.71
C TYR A 256 -9.86 9.92 -11.17
N CYS A 257 -9.03 10.72 -11.82
CA CYS A 257 -8.77 12.10 -11.45
C CYS A 257 -10.01 12.97 -11.72
N PRO A 258 -10.47 13.79 -10.76
CA PRO A 258 -11.57 14.71 -10.98
C PRO A 258 -11.14 15.86 -11.91
N PRO A 259 -12.07 16.47 -12.67
CA PRO A 259 -11.74 17.43 -13.74
C PRO A 259 -10.98 18.67 -13.24
N GLU A 260 -11.27 19.15 -12.05
CA GLU A 260 -10.57 20.28 -11.42
C GLU A 260 -9.09 19.98 -11.16
N PHE A 261 -8.76 18.74 -10.78
CA PHE A 261 -7.38 18.32 -10.55
C PHE A 261 -6.70 17.96 -11.87
N ALA A 262 -7.44 17.39 -12.83
CA ALA A 262 -6.95 17.13 -14.18
C ALA A 262 -6.56 18.42 -14.90
N LYS A 263 -7.35 19.50 -14.76
CA LYS A 263 -7.05 20.83 -15.32
C LYS A 263 -5.71 21.38 -14.81
N PHE A 264 -5.36 21.08 -13.56
CA PHE A 264 -4.09 21.47 -12.97
C PHE A 264 -2.93 20.56 -13.43
N CYS A 265 -3.12 19.24 -13.38
CA CYS A 265 -2.06 18.27 -13.70
C CYS A 265 -1.72 18.19 -15.20
N PHE A 266 -2.71 18.37 -16.06
CA PHE A 266 -2.59 18.28 -17.51
C PHE A 266 -2.74 19.64 -18.17
N HIS A 267 -2.49 20.72 -17.43
CA HIS A 267 -2.40 22.03 -18.06
C HIS A 267 -1.34 21.92 -19.16
N ARG A 268 -1.76 22.08 -20.42
CA ARG A 268 -0.84 22.18 -21.54
C ARG A 268 0.10 23.33 -21.18
N LYS A 269 1.39 23.07 -21.06
CA LYS A 269 2.38 24.15 -21.07
C LYS A 269 2.29 24.75 -22.47
N GLU A 270 1.48 25.80 -22.60
CA GLU A 270 1.44 26.62 -23.80
C GLU A 270 2.88 27.09 -24.00
N ASN A 271 3.51 26.66 -25.10
CA ASN A 271 4.86 27.13 -25.39
C ASN A 271 4.79 28.58 -25.87
N LEU A 272 5.89 29.32 -25.70
CA LEU A 272 5.94 30.75 -26.01
C LEU A 272 5.47 31.04 -27.45
N GLN A 273 5.86 30.19 -28.41
CA GLN A 273 5.49 30.30 -29.81
C GLN A 273 3.97 30.18 -30.05
N GLU A 274 3.30 29.26 -29.35
CA GLU A 274 1.85 29.08 -29.42
C GLU A 274 1.09 30.29 -28.86
N LEU A 275 1.59 30.88 -27.77
CA LEU A 275 1.01 32.07 -27.17
C LEU A 275 1.21 33.32 -28.02
N GLU A 276 2.41 33.50 -28.59
CA GLU A 276 2.72 34.57 -29.54
C GLU A 276 1.80 34.48 -30.77
N THR A 277 1.64 33.28 -31.33
CA THR A 277 0.71 33.03 -32.44
C THR A 277 -0.74 33.35 -32.06
N LYS A 278 -1.16 32.96 -30.85
CA LYS A 278 -2.51 33.28 -30.35
C LYS A 278 -2.71 34.79 -30.19
N CYS A 279 -1.69 35.49 -29.70
CA CYS A 279 -1.68 36.95 -29.53
C CYS A 279 -1.84 37.66 -30.88
N ASP A 280 -1.12 37.20 -31.91
CA ASP A 280 -1.23 37.75 -33.28
C ASP A 280 -2.63 37.56 -33.87
N VAL A 281 -3.22 36.38 -33.69
CA VAL A 281 -4.61 36.10 -34.13
C VAL A 281 -5.61 36.99 -33.41
N LEU A 282 -5.51 37.12 -32.08
CA LEU A 282 -6.40 37.96 -31.30
C LEU A 282 -6.30 39.45 -31.67
N LYS A 283 -5.08 39.94 -31.97
CA LYS A 283 -4.85 41.30 -32.48
C LYS A 283 -5.51 41.51 -33.83
N ALA A 284 -5.34 40.57 -34.76
CA ALA A 284 -5.97 40.62 -36.07
C ALA A 284 -7.51 40.61 -35.96
N ASP A 285 -8.08 39.71 -35.17
CA ASP A 285 -9.54 39.62 -34.97
C ASP A 285 -10.12 40.89 -34.36
N LEU A 286 -9.41 41.54 -33.43
CA LEU A 286 -9.83 42.81 -32.82
C LEU A 286 -9.98 43.96 -33.81
N GLU A 287 -9.26 43.94 -34.93
CA GLU A 287 -9.43 44.94 -35.99
C GLU A 287 -10.82 44.84 -36.64
N PHE A 288 -11.35 43.62 -36.77
CA PHE A 288 -12.61 43.34 -37.45
C PHE A 288 -13.83 43.27 -36.52
N ILE A 289 -13.64 43.12 -35.21
CA ILE A 289 -14.74 43.09 -34.23
C ILE A 289 -15.28 44.51 -33.96
N THR A 290 -16.46 44.80 -34.52
CA THR A 290 -17.16 46.08 -34.33
C THR A 290 -18.14 46.09 -33.14
N THR A 291 -18.53 44.91 -32.64
CA THR A 291 -19.50 44.79 -31.53
C THR A 291 -18.82 45.10 -30.20
N PRO A 292 -19.24 46.13 -29.43
CA PRO A 292 -18.51 46.60 -28.24
C PRO A 292 -18.31 45.54 -27.15
N VAL A 293 -19.33 44.71 -26.90
CA VAL A 293 -19.27 43.67 -25.87
C VAL A 293 -18.28 42.57 -26.24
N VAL A 294 -18.30 42.13 -27.51
CA VAL A 294 -17.38 41.11 -28.03
C VAL A 294 -15.96 41.65 -28.06
N ARG A 295 -15.78 42.91 -28.49
CA ARG A 295 -14.48 43.60 -28.51
C ARG A 295 -13.86 43.67 -27.13
N LYS A 296 -14.65 44.02 -26.11
CA LYS A 296 -14.20 44.06 -24.71
C LYS A 296 -13.78 42.68 -24.18
N HIS A 297 -14.46 41.60 -24.58
CA HIS A 297 -14.07 40.25 -24.19
C HIS A 297 -12.77 39.81 -24.85
N ALA A 298 -12.64 40.06 -26.16
CA ALA A 298 -11.42 39.77 -26.92
C ALA A 298 -10.21 40.58 -26.42
N GLN A 299 -10.40 41.85 -26.03
CA GLN A 299 -9.34 42.66 -25.39
C GLN A 299 -8.85 42.05 -24.08
N LYS A 300 -9.76 41.58 -23.21
CA LYS A 300 -9.37 40.90 -21.97
C LYS A 300 -8.62 39.60 -22.22
N GLU A 301 -9.01 38.84 -23.24
CA GLU A 301 -8.32 37.61 -23.59
C GLU A 301 -6.92 37.89 -24.16
N LEU A 302 -6.77 38.97 -24.94
CA LEU A 302 -5.48 39.43 -25.45
C LEU A 302 -4.55 39.85 -24.29
N GLU A 303 -5.02 40.72 -23.40
CA GLU A 303 -4.26 41.18 -22.21
C GLU A 303 -3.78 39.98 -21.37
N ALA A 304 -4.66 39.02 -21.08
CA ALA A 304 -4.31 37.82 -20.31
C ALA A 304 -3.32 36.90 -21.04
N THR A 305 -3.30 36.93 -22.38
CA THR A 305 -2.34 36.15 -23.19
C THR A 305 -0.98 36.84 -23.22
N GLU A 306 -0.93 38.18 -23.33
CA GLU A 306 0.30 38.97 -23.27
C GLU A 306 0.98 38.87 -21.89
N GLU A 307 0.22 38.93 -20.80
CA GLU A 307 0.74 38.76 -19.44
C GLU A 307 1.37 37.37 -19.24
N LYS A 308 0.78 36.32 -19.82
CA LYS A 308 1.36 34.96 -19.82
C LYS A 308 2.66 34.85 -20.62
N ILE A 309 2.77 35.55 -21.76
CA ILE A 309 3.98 35.59 -22.59
C ILE A 309 5.11 36.25 -21.79
N GLU A 310 4.84 37.41 -21.21
CA GLU A 310 5.81 38.15 -20.40
C GLU A 310 6.29 37.33 -19.20
N TYR A 311 5.36 36.65 -18.52
CA TYR A 311 5.68 35.74 -17.43
C TYR A 311 6.57 34.55 -17.85
N LEU A 312 6.30 33.92 -19.00
CA LEU A 312 7.13 32.83 -19.50
C LEU A 312 8.50 33.29 -20.00
N GLN A 313 8.61 34.53 -20.47
CA GLN A 313 9.89 35.16 -20.87
C GLN A 313 10.74 35.59 -19.67
N SER A 314 10.12 35.98 -18.54
CA SER A 314 10.83 36.42 -17.34
C SER A 314 11.50 35.27 -16.56
N GLY A 315 11.05 34.02 -16.75
CA GLY A 315 11.65 32.84 -16.13
C GLY A 315 11.32 32.66 -14.64
N GLU A 316 10.29 33.35 -14.12
CA GLU A 316 9.82 33.18 -12.75
C GLU A 316 9.05 31.85 -12.56
N VAL A 317 9.25 31.18 -11.42
CA VAL A 317 8.88 29.76 -11.22
C VAL A 317 7.54 29.56 -10.47
N GLU A 318 6.85 30.61 -10.03
CA GLU A 318 5.53 30.49 -9.36
C GLU A 318 4.43 31.24 -10.08
N PRO A 319 3.24 30.63 -10.30
CA PRO A 319 2.14 31.30 -10.98
C PRO A 319 1.61 32.47 -10.12
N PRO A 320 1.13 33.56 -10.73
CA PRO A 320 0.46 34.63 -9.99
C PRO A 320 -0.78 34.06 -9.25
N LYS A 321 -0.97 34.54 -8.02
CA LYS A 321 -1.99 34.10 -7.06
C LYS A 321 -3.42 34.28 -7.54
#